data_AF-A0A8T1WVF0-F1
#
_entry.id   AF-A0A8T1WVF0-F1
#
_cell.length_a   1.000
_cell.length_b   1.000
_cell.length_c   1.000
_cell.angle_alpha   90.00
_cell.angle_beta   90.00
_cell.angle_gamma   90.00
#
_symmetry.space_group_name_H-M   'P 1'
#
loop_
_entity.id
_entity.type
_entity.pdbx_description
1 polymer ?
#
loop_
_entity_poly.entity_id
_entity_poly.type
_entity_poly.pdbx_seq_one_letter_code
_entity_poly.pdbx_strand_id
1 'polypeptide(L)'
;MVAPPGCCEICQIAEVLSNPQLQNRSVRITGRLETYDAQRNTATVSFQNASMTVETQRMELKNLRLQVGSMYQFLGETYPMNKNGQTEIRLVARVGRNVDSLDIDLFLETLAMRRQFLESQR
;
A
#
# COMPACT_ATOMS: atom_id res chain seq x y z
N MET A 1 12.00 -8.19 7.76
CA MET A 1 12.95 -7.05 7.86
C MET A 1 12.28 -5.78 7.33
N VAL A 2 12.59 -4.59 7.86
CA VAL A 2 12.13 -3.29 7.34
C VAL A 2 13.28 -2.58 6.62
N ALA A 3 13.04 -2.06 5.42
CA ALA A 3 14.00 -1.35 4.58
C ALA A 3 14.62 -0.15 5.32
N PRO A 4 15.85 0.28 4.95
CA PRO A 4 16.51 1.44 5.53
C PRO A 4 15.64 2.72 5.46
N PRO A 5 15.85 3.70 6.36
CA PRO A 5 15.23 5.02 6.25
C PRO A 5 15.49 5.66 4.88
N GLY A 6 14.41 6.06 4.19
CA GLY A 6 14.47 6.62 2.83
C GLY A 6 14.18 5.62 1.70
N CYS A 7 14.23 4.30 1.96
CA CYS A 7 13.81 3.29 0.99
C CYS A 7 12.32 2.93 1.17
N CYS A 8 11.64 2.69 0.05
CA CYS A 8 10.27 2.21 0.05
C CYS A 8 10.24 0.69 0.29
N GLU A 9 9.58 0.26 1.35
CA GLU A 9 9.38 -1.17 1.65
C GLU A 9 8.24 -1.75 0.81
N ILE A 10 8.42 -2.96 0.27
CA ILE A 10 7.34 -3.67 -0.46
C ILE A 10 6.68 -4.62 0.53
N CYS A 11 5.43 -4.33 0.87
CA CYS A 11 4.71 -5.07 1.90
C CYS A 11 3.24 -5.27 1.52
N GLN A 12 2.65 -6.27 2.14
CA GLN A 12 1.22 -6.55 2.04
C GLN A 12 0.45 -5.63 2.98
N ILE A 13 -0.84 -5.42 2.68
CA ILE A 13 -1.70 -4.56 3.50
C ILE A 13 -1.77 -5.07 4.94
N ALA A 14 -1.92 -6.39 5.14
CA ALA A 14 -1.94 -6.98 6.47
C ALA A 14 -0.67 -6.67 7.30
N GLU A 15 0.51 -6.67 6.65
CA GLU A 15 1.78 -6.38 7.31
C GLU A 15 1.88 -4.92 7.74
N VAL A 16 1.38 -3.99 6.92
CA VAL A 16 1.31 -2.56 7.28
C VAL A 16 0.44 -2.36 8.51
N LEU A 17 -0.69 -3.07 8.59
CA LEU A 17 -1.63 -2.96 9.70
C LEU A 17 -1.09 -3.59 10.99
N SER A 18 -0.34 -4.70 10.89
CA SER A 18 0.13 -5.45 12.06
C SER A 18 1.51 -5.04 12.57
N ASN A 19 2.33 -4.34 11.77
CA ASN A 19 3.71 -4.00 12.13
C ASN A 19 3.87 -2.51 12.49
N PRO A 20 4.05 -2.17 13.78
CA PRO A 20 4.27 -0.78 14.21
C PRO A 20 5.50 -0.11 13.57
N GLN A 21 6.51 -0.89 13.17
CA GLN A 21 7.71 -0.35 12.51
C GLN A 21 7.44 0.18 11.11
N LEU A 22 6.30 -0.18 10.51
CA LEU A 22 5.86 0.32 9.21
C LEU A 22 5.02 1.59 9.33
N GLN A 23 4.83 2.17 10.51
CA GLN A 23 4.17 3.47 10.71
C GLN A 23 5.13 4.63 10.43
N ASN A 24 4.64 5.70 9.80
CA ASN A 24 5.47 6.84 9.38
C ASN A 24 6.60 6.41 8.43
N ARG A 25 6.35 5.38 7.62
CA ARG A 25 7.31 4.84 6.66
C ARG A 25 6.79 4.94 5.24
N SER A 26 7.72 5.02 4.31
CA SER A 26 7.41 4.88 2.89
C SER A 26 7.20 3.40 2.56
N VAL A 27 6.01 3.04 2.08
CA VAL A 27 5.66 1.66 1.70
C VAL A 27 5.08 1.60 0.29
N ARG A 28 5.15 0.43 -0.32
CA ARG A 28 4.47 0.06 -1.55
C ARG A 28 3.56 -1.14 -1.26
N ILE A 29 2.27 -0.91 -1.37
CA ILE A 29 1.24 -1.95 -1.24
C ILE A 29 0.68 -2.31 -2.61
N THR A 30 0.18 -3.54 -2.73
CA THR A 30 -0.62 -4.01 -3.86
C THR A 30 -2.01 -4.37 -3.36
N GLY A 31 -3.05 -4.02 -4.10
CA GLY A 31 -4.42 -4.39 -3.74
C GLY A 31 -5.46 -3.97 -4.77
N ARG A 32 -6.65 -4.53 -4.65
CA ARG A 32 -7.83 -4.20 -5.45
C ARG A 32 -8.45 -2.91 -4.92
N LEU A 33 -8.79 -2.00 -5.82
CA LEU A 33 -9.52 -0.79 -5.48
C LEU A 33 -11.00 -1.13 -5.29
N GLU A 34 -11.50 -1.08 -4.07
CA GLU A 34 -12.89 -1.42 -3.75
C GLU A 34 -13.81 -0.20 -3.85
N THR A 35 -13.36 0.94 -3.37
CA THR A 35 -14.12 2.20 -3.43
C THR A 35 -13.19 3.37 -3.69
N TYR A 36 -13.72 4.43 -4.31
CA TYR A 36 -13.02 5.69 -4.48
C TYR A 36 -13.99 6.87 -4.35
N ASP A 37 -13.72 7.76 -3.40
CA ASP A 37 -14.39 9.03 -3.22
C ASP A 37 -13.48 10.16 -3.71
N ALA A 38 -13.79 10.69 -4.88
CA ALA A 38 -13.04 11.77 -5.51
C ALA A 38 -13.19 13.12 -4.79
N GLN A 39 -14.28 13.35 -4.05
CA GLN A 39 -14.45 14.60 -3.29
C GLN A 39 -13.55 14.60 -2.06
N ARG A 40 -13.42 13.43 -1.41
CA ARG A 40 -12.59 13.26 -0.22
C ARG A 40 -11.14 12.89 -0.53
N ASN A 41 -10.82 12.57 -1.80
CA ASN A 41 -9.53 12.01 -2.21
C ASN A 41 -9.15 10.77 -1.38
N THR A 42 -10.13 9.88 -1.17
CA THR A 42 -9.95 8.66 -0.37
C THR A 42 -10.41 7.43 -1.14
N ALA A 43 -9.58 6.40 -1.12
CA ALA A 43 -9.83 5.09 -1.67
C ALA A 43 -9.82 4.02 -0.57
N THR A 44 -10.63 2.97 -0.72
CA THR A 44 -10.45 1.73 0.04
C THR A 44 -9.79 0.71 -0.87
N VAL A 45 -8.67 0.16 -0.42
CA VAL A 45 -7.92 -0.85 -1.15
C VAL A 45 -7.85 -2.11 -0.29
N SER A 46 -8.18 -3.26 -0.87
CA SER A 46 -8.06 -4.56 -0.18
C SER A 46 -7.17 -5.53 -0.92
N PHE A 47 -6.51 -6.38 -0.16
CA PHE A 47 -5.69 -7.45 -0.66
C PHE A 47 -5.78 -8.63 0.30
N GLN A 48 -6.18 -9.79 -0.23
CA GLN A 48 -6.51 -10.96 0.57
C GLN A 48 -7.56 -10.60 1.65
N ASN A 49 -7.25 -10.82 2.93
CA ASN A 49 -8.18 -10.60 4.05
C ASN A 49 -7.95 -9.26 4.78
N ALA A 50 -7.26 -8.31 4.16
CA ALA A 50 -6.95 -7.01 4.75
C ALA A 50 -7.35 -5.85 3.84
N SER A 51 -7.80 -4.75 4.45
CA SER A 51 -8.18 -3.52 3.76
C SER A 51 -7.53 -2.31 4.41
N MET A 52 -7.15 -1.31 3.62
CA MET A 52 -6.59 -0.06 4.10
C MET A 52 -7.17 1.13 3.34
N THR A 53 -7.33 2.24 4.06
CA THR A 53 -7.69 3.54 3.49
C THR A 53 -6.44 4.19 2.87
N VAL A 54 -6.55 4.55 1.59
CA VAL A 54 -5.50 5.22 0.82
C VAL A 54 -5.98 6.63 0.46
N GLU A 55 -5.25 7.64 0.91
CA GLU A 55 -5.49 9.04 0.55
C GLU A 55 -4.73 9.40 -0.72
N THR A 56 -5.44 9.91 -1.72
CA THR A 56 -4.92 10.19 -3.07
C THR A 56 -4.62 11.67 -3.28
N GLN A 57 -4.75 12.51 -2.24
CA GLN A 57 -4.60 13.96 -2.30
C GLN A 57 -3.24 14.46 -2.83
N ARG A 58 -2.17 13.65 -2.68
CA ARG A 58 -0.82 13.97 -3.17
C ARG A 58 -0.51 13.35 -4.54
N MET A 59 -1.43 12.56 -5.09
CA MET A 59 -1.23 11.95 -6.41
C MET A 59 -1.61 12.94 -7.50
N GLU A 60 -0.76 13.04 -8.54
CA GLU A 60 -1.15 13.75 -9.76
C GLU A 60 -2.08 12.86 -10.60
N LEU A 61 -3.39 13.04 -10.43
CA LEU A 61 -4.42 12.24 -11.09
C LEU A 61 -4.77 12.72 -12.51
N LYS A 62 -4.07 13.73 -13.07
CA LYS A 62 -4.45 14.37 -14.35
C LYS A 62 -4.71 13.38 -15.49
N ASN A 63 -3.93 12.30 -15.54
CA ASN A 63 -4.06 11.24 -16.55
C ASN A 63 -4.44 9.86 -15.95
N LEU A 64 -4.62 9.77 -14.63
CA LEU A 64 -4.92 8.51 -13.94
C LEU A 64 -6.37 8.51 -13.47
N ARG A 65 -7.21 7.75 -14.16
CA ARG A 65 -8.55 7.41 -13.66
C ARG A 65 -8.47 6.15 -12.83
N LEU A 66 -8.78 6.28 -11.54
CA LEU A 66 -8.89 5.14 -10.65
C LEU A 66 -10.18 4.37 -10.97
N GLN A 67 -10.01 3.11 -11.36
CA GLN A 67 -11.10 2.22 -11.77
C GLN A 67 -11.41 1.25 -10.64
N VAL A 68 -12.59 1.39 -10.04
CA VAL A 68 -13.06 0.45 -9.02
C VAL A 68 -13.12 -0.95 -9.61
N GLY A 69 -12.66 -1.93 -8.82
CA GLY A 69 -12.55 -3.33 -9.20
C GLY A 69 -11.20 -3.70 -9.81
N SER A 70 -10.37 -2.75 -10.23
CA SER A 70 -9.03 -3.00 -10.75
C SER A 70 -7.98 -3.14 -9.64
N MET A 71 -6.88 -3.82 -9.96
CA MET A 71 -5.69 -3.97 -9.12
C MET A 71 -4.77 -2.76 -9.29
N TYR A 72 -4.25 -2.28 -8.15
CA TYR A 72 -3.33 -1.16 -8.10
C TYR A 72 -2.14 -1.44 -7.18
N GLN A 73 -1.02 -0.82 -7.52
CA GLN A 73 0.10 -0.62 -6.60
C GLN A 73 0.14 0.84 -6.18
N PHE A 74 0.07 1.07 -4.86
CA PHE A 74 0.20 2.40 -4.27
C PHE A 74 1.52 2.50 -3.51
N LEU A 75 2.25 3.58 -3.79
CA LEU A 75 3.45 3.97 -3.04
C LEU A 75 3.17 5.27 -2.30
N GLY A 76 3.45 5.27 -1.00
CA GLY A 76 3.08 6.38 -0.14
C GLY A 76 3.69 6.30 1.25
N GLU A 77 3.35 7.26 2.09
CA GLU A 77 3.71 7.28 3.50
C GLU A 77 2.54 6.81 4.36
N THR A 78 2.81 5.88 5.27
CA THR A 78 1.82 5.43 6.26
C THR A 78 1.78 6.41 7.43
N TYR A 79 0.63 6.53 8.08
CA TYR A 79 0.51 7.27 9.34
C TYR A 79 -0.69 6.76 10.14
N PRO A 80 -0.61 6.80 11.48
CA PRO A 80 -1.75 6.53 12.33
C PRO A 80 -2.71 7.72 12.35
N MET A 81 -4.00 7.44 12.23
CA MET A 81 -5.09 8.39 12.34
C MET A 81 -6.01 7.96 13.49
N ASN A 82 -6.14 8.81 14.49
CA ASN A 82 -7.07 8.55 15.58
C ASN A 82 -8.46 9.04 15.20
N LYS A 83 -9.42 8.11 15.12
CA LYS A 83 -10.82 8.42 14.83
C LYS A 83 -11.70 7.73 15.87
N ASN A 84 -12.46 8.53 16.63
CA ASN A 84 -13.41 8.04 17.65
C ASN A 84 -12.79 7.05 18.67
N GLY A 85 -11.54 7.28 19.08
CA GLY A 85 -10.84 6.41 20.04
C GLY A 85 -10.24 5.12 19.43
N GLN A 86 -10.37 4.91 18.13
CA GLN A 86 -9.70 3.83 17.40
C GLN A 86 -8.57 4.40 16.55
N THR A 87 -7.39 3.77 16.61
CA THR A 87 -6.26 4.11 15.75
C THR A 87 -6.39 3.32 14.44
N GLU A 88 -6.65 4.04 13.35
CA GLU A 88 -6.64 3.51 11.99
C GLU A 88 -5.30 3.82 11.33
N ILE A 89 -4.68 2.87 10.65
CA ILE A 89 -3.48 3.15 9.85
C ILE A 89 -3.91 3.47 8.42
N ARG A 90 -3.46 4.61 7.92
CA ARG A 90 -3.77 5.09 6.57
C ARG A 90 -2.49 5.28 5.75
N LEU A 91 -2.64 5.34 4.43
CA LEU A 91 -1.55 5.59 3.49
C LEU A 91 -1.83 6.86 2.69
N VAL A 92 -0.94 7.86 2.75
CA VAL A 92 -0.96 8.97 1.79
C VAL A 92 -0.19 8.55 0.55
N ALA A 93 -0.90 8.25 -0.52
CA ALA A 93 -0.27 7.85 -1.77
C ALA A 93 0.36 9.03 -2.50
N ARG A 94 1.58 8.82 -3.00
CA ARG A 94 2.29 9.73 -3.91
C ARG A 94 2.23 9.21 -5.34
N VAL A 95 2.21 7.89 -5.50
CA VAL A 95 2.15 7.21 -6.80
C VAL A 95 1.11 6.10 -6.72
N GLY A 96 0.33 5.94 -7.78
CA GLY A 96 -0.57 4.81 -7.99
C GLY A 96 -0.44 4.31 -9.42
N ARG A 97 -0.42 2.99 -9.59
CA ARG A 97 -0.32 2.34 -10.91
C ARG A 97 -1.32 1.20 -11.01
N ASN A 98 -2.10 1.16 -12.09
CA ASN A 98 -2.93 -0.01 -12.42
C ASN A 98 -2.03 -1.20 -12.78
N VAL A 99 -2.35 -2.37 -12.24
CA VAL A 99 -1.61 -3.62 -12.41
C VAL A 99 -2.55 -4.80 -12.68
N ASP A 100 -3.63 -4.60 -13.45
CA ASP A 100 -4.66 -5.62 -13.69
C ASP A 100 -4.14 -6.94 -14.28
N SER A 101 -3.03 -6.89 -15.01
CA SER A 101 -2.40 -8.09 -15.61
C SER A 101 -1.21 -8.61 -14.81
N LEU A 102 -1.00 -8.14 -13.58
CA LEU A 102 0.06 -8.65 -12.71
C LEU A 102 -0.31 -10.06 -12.22
N ASP A 103 0.57 -11.01 -12.49
CA ASP A 103 0.52 -12.32 -11.83
C ASP A 103 0.80 -12.14 -10.34
N ILE A 104 -0.26 -12.21 -9.54
CA ILE A 104 -0.21 -11.96 -8.10
C ILE A 104 0.56 -13.07 -7.38
N ASP A 105 0.43 -14.32 -7.82
CA ASP A 105 1.07 -15.46 -7.16
C ASP A 105 2.59 -15.38 -7.36
N LEU A 106 3.03 -15.14 -8.60
CA LEU A 106 4.44 -14.93 -8.91
C LEU A 106 5.01 -13.67 -8.22
N PHE A 107 4.21 -12.60 -8.12
CA PHE A 107 4.61 -11.40 -7.37
C PHE A 107 4.86 -11.71 -5.88
N LEU A 108 4.00 -12.52 -5.26
CA LEU A 108 4.14 -12.91 -3.85
C LEU A 108 5.35 -13.82 -3.65
N GLU A 109 5.58 -14.78 -4.54
CA GLU A 109 6.74 -15.68 -4.49
C GLU A 109 8.05 -14.90 -4.63
N THR A 110 8.14 -14.02 -5.62
CA THR A 110 9.33 -13.17 -5.84
C THR A 110 9.59 -12.19 -4.71
N LEU A 111 8.53 -11.69 -4.06
CA LEU A 111 8.66 -10.87 -2.86
C LEU A 111 9.24 -11.68 -1.68
N ALA A 112 8.82 -12.92 -1.50
CA ALA A 112 9.36 -13.81 -0.47
C ALA A 112 10.84 -14.11 -0.73
N MET A 113 11.21 -14.47 -1.97
CA MET A 113 12.60 -14.68 -2.38
C MET A 113 13.48 -13.44 -2.12
N ARG A 114 12.99 -12.24 -2.46
CA ARG A 114 13.70 -10.98 -2.20
C ARG A 114 13.99 -10.80 -0.71
N ARG A 115 13.04 -11.12 0.17
CA ARG A 115 13.20 -10.98 1.63
C ARG A 115 14.24 -11.96 2.16
N GLN A 116 14.20 -13.22 1.72
CA GLN A 116 15.20 -14.23 2.08
C GLN A 116 16.62 -13.79 1.68
N PHE A 117 16.77 -13.25 0.46
CA PHE A 117 18.05 -12.73 0.00
C PHE A 117 18.56 -11.56 0.86
N LEU A 118 17.70 -10.60 1.21
CA LEU A 118 18.09 -9.47 2.07
C LEU A 118 18.47 -9.92 3.49
N GLU A 119 17.87 -11.00 3.98
CA GLU A 119 18.22 -11.62 5.25
C GLU A 119 19.57 -12.35 5.20
N SER A 120 19.93 -12.98 4.08
CA SER A 120 21.21 -13.70 3.94
C SER A 120 22.43 -12.79 3.71
N GLN A 121 22.22 -11.53 3.34
CA GLN A 121 23.29 -10.53 3.15
C GLN A 121 23.66 -9.79 4.45
N ARG A 122 23.15 -10.24 5.59
CA ARG A 122 23.47 -9.74 6.93
C ARG A 122 24.44 -10.68 7.63
#